data_AF-A0A376TGA0-F1
#
_entry.id   AF-A0A376TGA0-F1
#
_cell.length_a   1.000
_cell.length_b   1.000
_cell.length_c   1.000
_cell.angle_alpha   90.00
_cell.angle_beta   90.00
_cell.angle_gamma   90.00
#
_symmetry.space_group_name_H-M   'P 1'
#
loop_
_entity.id
_entity.type
_entity.pdbx_description
1 polymer ?
#
loop_
_entity_poly.entity_id
_entity_poly.type
_entity_poly.pdbx_seq_one_letter_code
_entity_poly.pdbx_strand_id
1 'polypeptide(L)'
;MILDVVRQVAKWRDKGINLRVAVNISARQLADQTIFTALKQVLQELNFEYCPIDVELTESCLIENDELALSVIQQFSQLGAQVHLDDFGTGYSSLSHWRAFRSMPSNLTRFLFEIFTNNLSRSHWSGRSSLWPRH
;
A
#
# COMPACT_ATOMS: atom_id res chain seq x y z
N MET A 1 4.60 -16.35 -2.20
CA MET A 1 4.17 -15.22 -3.05
C MET A 1 5.09 -14.01 -2.88
N ILE A 2 4.97 -13.19 -1.82
CA ILE A 2 5.79 -11.98 -1.65
C ILE A 2 7.30 -12.27 -1.75
N LEU A 3 7.78 -13.29 -1.04
CA LEU A 3 9.20 -13.67 -1.07
C LEU A 3 9.67 -14.08 -2.47
N ASP A 4 8.80 -14.73 -3.25
CA ASP A 4 9.12 -15.16 -4.61
C ASP A 4 9.21 -13.97 -5.56
N VAL A 5 8.34 -12.97 -5.37
CA VAL A 5 8.42 -11.68 -6.09
C VAL A 5 9.73 -10.97 -5.76
N VAL A 6 10.11 -10.85 -4.49
CA VAL A 6 11.37 -10.20 -4.09
C VAL A 6 12.59 -10.91 -4.70
N ARG A 7 12.61 -12.25 -4.68
CA ARG A 7 13.66 -13.03 -5.34
C ARG A 7 13.66 -12.82 -6.85
N GLN A 8 12.49 -12.69 -7.47
CA GLN A 8 12.39 -12.41 -8.90
C GLN A 8 12.92 -10.99 -9.23
N VAL A 9 12.61 -10.01 -8.40
CA VAL A 9 13.14 -8.64 -8.55
C VAL A 9 14.65 -8.61 -8.38
N ALA A 10 15.22 -9.39 -7.45
CA ALA A 10 16.68 -9.53 -7.35
C ALA A 10 17.30 -10.09 -8.63
N LYS A 11 16.70 -11.12 -9.25
CA LYS A 11 17.16 -11.66 -10.53
C LYS A 11 17.12 -10.62 -11.66
N TRP A 12 16.16 -9.70 -11.63
CA TRP A 12 16.11 -8.60 -12.60
C TRP A 12 17.16 -7.54 -12.31
N ARG A 13 17.35 -7.16 -11.04
CA ARG A 13 18.41 -6.25 -10.60
C ARG A 13 19.80 -6.76 -11.02
N ASP A 14 20.06 -8.05 -10.85
CA ASP A 14 21.35 -8.66 -11.21
C ASP A 14 21.60 -8.65 -12.74
N LYS A 15 20.55 -8.45 -13.55
CA LYS A 15 20.62 -8.22 -15.00
C LYS A 15 20.66 -6.74 -15.39
N GLY A 16 20.79 -5.84 -14.41
CA GLY A 16 20.77 -4.38 -14.61
C GLY A 16 19.37 -3.77 -14.77
N ILE A 17 18.31 -4.53 -14.50
CA ILE A 17 16.91 -4.07 -14.61
C ILE A 17 16.40 -3.70 -13.21
N ASN A 18 16.31 -2.40 -12.94
CA ASN A 18 15.82 -1.88 -11.66
C ASN A 18 14.34 -1.51 -11.77
N LEU A 19 13.46 -2.37 -11.25
CA LEU A 19 12.01 -2.18 -11.26
C LEU A 19 11.44 -2.37 -9.86
N ARG A 20 10.39 -1.61 -9.56
CA ARG A 20 9.52 -1.86 -8.41
C ARG A 20 8.29 -2.64 -8.89
N VAL A 21 7.82 -3.57 -8.06
CA VAL A 21 6.65 -4.41 -8.37
C VAL A 21 5.59 -4.20 -7.30
N ALA A 22 4.38 -3.86 -7.70
CA ALA A 22 3.22 -3.84 -6.82
C ALA A 22 2.72 -5.26 -6.58
N VAL A 23 2.45 -5.60 -5.31
CA VAL A 23 1.97 -6.92 -4.89
C VAL A 23 0.70 -6.76 -4.08
N ASN A 24 -0.37 -7.40 -4.54
CA ASN A 24 -1.62 -7.47 -3.80
C ASN A 24 -1.48 -8.32 -2.54
N ILE A 25 -1.95 -7.80 -1.41
CA ILE A 25 -1.98 -8.50 -0.12
C ILE A 25 -3.43 -8.71 0.31
N SER A 26 -3.79 -9.97 0.52
CA SER A 26 -5.07 -10.36 1.08
C SER A 26 -5.10 -10.21 2.61
N ALA A 27 -6.29 -10.09 3.21
CA ALA A 27 -6.47 -10.00 4.67
C ALA A 27 -5.83 -11.20 5.42
N ARG A 28 -5.85 -12.38 4.82
CA ARG A 28 -5.19 -13.57 5.38
C ARG A 28 -3.67 -13.43 5.44
N GLN A 29 -3.06 -12.88 4.40
CA GLN A 29 -1.61 -12.61 4.37
C GLN A 29 -1.23 -11.44 5.28
N LEU A 30 -2.14 -10.46 5.44
CA LEU A 30 -2.05 -9.37 6.41
C LEU A 30 -1.92 -9.91 7.84
N ALA A 31 -2.68 -10.96 8.16
CA ALA A 31 -2.75 -11.54 9.51
C ALA A 31 -1.52 -12.38 9.88
N ASP A 32 -0.72 -12.78 8.90
CA ASP A 32 0.43 -13.65 9.11
C ASP A 32 1.69 -12.83 9.40
N GLN A 33 2.01 -12.63 10.68
CA GLN A 33 3.21 -11.89 11.09
C GLN A 33 4.53 -12.57 10.67
N THR A 34 4.51 -13.86 10.34
CA THR A 34 5.74 -14.56 9.91
C THR A 34 6.22 -14.05 8.55
N ILE A 35 5.32 -13.52 7.72
CA ILE A 35 5.66 -13.00 6.39
C ILE A 35 6.61 -11.81 6.46
N PHE A 36 6.46 -10.95 7.47
CA PHE A 36 7.30 -9.77 7.66
C PHE A 36 8.70 -10.14 8.12
N THR A 37 8.81 -11.08 9.05
CA THR A 37 10.10 -11.59 9.51
C THR A 37 10.86 -12.25 8.36
N ALA A 38 10.17 -13.09 7.58
CA ALA A 38 10.75 -13.72 6.40
C ALA A 38 11.14 -12.70 5.32
N LEU A 39 10.32 -11.66 5.10
CA LEU A 39 10.62 -10.60 4.15
C LEU A 39 11.89 -9.83 4.55
N LYS A 40 12.00 -9.42 5.81
CA LYS A 40 13.20 -8.73 6.33
C LYS A 40 14.45 -9.56 6.11
N GLN A 41 14.38 -10.86 6.43
CA GLN A 41 15.51 -11.76 6.23
C GLN A 41 15.90 -11.86 4.75
N VAL A 42 14.94 -12.04 3.85
CA VAL A 42 15.21 -12.14 2.40
C VAL A 42 15.78 -10.84 1.84
N LEU A 43 15.30 -9.67 2.30
CA LEU A 43 15.85 -8.38 1.87
C LEU A 43 17.32 -8.23 2.29
N GLN A 44 17.67 -8.68 3.49
CA GLN A 44 19.06 -8.69 3.98
C GLN A 44 19.93 -9.67 3.17
N GLU A 45 19.47 -10.91 2.97
CA GLU A 45 20.18 -11.92 2.19
C GLU A 45 20.48 -11.47 0.75
N LEU A 46 19.57 -10.70 0.15
CA LEU A 46 19.69 -10.21 -1.22
C LEU A 46 20.35 -8.81 -1.30
N ASN A 47 20.81 -8.24 -0.18
CA ASN A 47 21.41 -6.91 -0.08
C ASN A 47 20.53 -5.80 -0.69
N PHE A 48 19.25 -5.77 -0.34
CA PHE A 48 18.39 -4.64 -0.65
C PHE A 48 18.50 -3.57 0.45
N GLU A 49 18.84 -2.33 0.07
CA GLU A 49 18.83 -1.17 0.98
C GLU A 49 17.41 -0.70 1.32
N TYR A 50 16.44 -1.00 0.45
CA TYR A 50 15.03 -0.66 0.59
C TYR A 50 14.16 -1.75 -0.03
N CYS A 51 12.93 -1.88 0.46
CA CYS A 51 11.96 -2.82 -0.07
C CYS A 51 11.72 -2.52 -1.58
N PRO A 52 11.95 -3.49 -2.47
CA PRO A 52 11.82 -3.29 -3.91
C PRO A 52 10.40 -3.56 -4.42
N ILE A 53 9.46 -3.81 -3.50
CA ILE A 53 8.06 -4.03 -3.80
C ILE A 53 7.20 -2.94 -3.15
N ASP A 54 6.10 -2.65 -3.81
CA ASP A 54 5.00 -1.87 -3.28
C ASP A 54 3.84 -2.82 -2.97
N VAL A 55 2.95 -2.42 -2.05
CA VAL A 55 1.87 -3.27 -1.56
C VAL A 55 0.53 -2.66 -1.93
N GLU A 56 -0.38 -3.47 -2.43
CA GLU A 56 -1.77 -3.10 -2.68
C GLU A 56 -2.67 -3.81 -1.67
N LEU A 57 -3.47 -3.03 -0.94
CA LEU A 57 -4.48 -3.52 -0.01
C LEU A 57 -5.87 -3.28 -0.59
N THR A 58 -6.78 -4.21 -0.42
CA THR A 58 -8.19 -3.99 -0.79
C THR A 58 -8.90 -3.18 0.30
N GLU A 59 -9.98 -2.50 -0.07
CA GLU A 59 -10.84 -1.77 0.89
C GLU A 59 -11.37 -2.72 1.99
N SER A 60 -11.79 -3.93 1.61
CA SER A 60 -12.29 -4.93 2.54
C SER A 60 -11.26 -5.30 3.61
N CYS A 61 -9.97 -5.34 3.27
CA CYS A 61 -8.91 -5.60 4.26
C CYS A 61 -8.83 -4.50 5.33
N LEU A 62 -9.07 -3.24 4.96
CA LEU A 62 -9.09 -2.13 5.93
C LEU A 62 -10.32 -2.18 6.82
N ILE A 63 -11.48 -2.57 6.28
CA ILE A 63 -12.76 -2.57 7.00
C ILE A 63 -12.85 -3.77 7.95
N GLU A 64 -12.38 -4.95 7.54
CA GLU A 64 -12.46 -6.17 8.33
C GLU A 64 -11.59 -6.13 9.59
N ASN A 65 -10.38 -5.55 9.50
CA ASN A 65 -9.45 -5.47 10.62
C ASN A 65 -8.51 -4.27 10.47
N ASP A 66 -8.97 -3.11 10.93
CA ASP A 66 -8.29 -1.83 10.79
C ASP A 66 -6.98 -1.76 11.57
N GLU A 67 -6.93 -2.29 12.79
CA GLU A 67 -5.71 -2.33 13.61
C GLU A 67 -4.60 -3.14 12.95
N LEU A 68 -4.95 -4.33 12.44
CA LEU A 68 -4.02 -5.19 11.71
C LEU A 68 -3.53 -4.51 10.45
N ALA A 69 -4.42 -3.90 9.68
CA ALA A 69 -4.05 -3.23 8.44
C ALA A 69 -3.12 -2.05 8.70
N LEU A 70 -3.39 -1.24 9.73
CA LEU A 70 -2.52 -0.13 10.12
C LEU A 70 -1.11 -0.63 10.49
N SER A 71 -1.01 -1.69 11.29
CA SER A 71 0.26 -2.30 11.68
C SER A 71 1.06 -2.77 10.45
N VAL A 72 0.41 -3.43 9.50
CA VAL A 72 1.05 -3.92 8.27
C VAL A 72 1.52 -2.76 7.40
N ILE A 73 0.69 -1.73 7.20
CA ILE A 73 1.09 -0.56 6.42
C ILE A 73 2.32 0.11 7.04
N GLN A 74 2.34 0.28 8.37
CA GLN A 74 3.49 0.85 9.07
C GLN A 74 4.75 0.01 8.89
N GLN A 75 4.65 -1.32 9.02
CA GLN A 75 5.79 -2.22 8.84
C GLN A 75 6.35 -2.18 7.40
N PHE A 76 5.48 -2.14 6.38
CA PHE A 76 5.92 -2.01 4.99
C PHE A 76 6.53 -0.63 4.71
N SER A 77 5.92 0.44 5.22
CA SER A 77 6.44 1.80 5.08
C SER A 77 7.82 1.97 5.72
N GLN A 78 8.05 1.37 6.89
CA GLN A 78 9.36 1.34 7.55
C GLN A 78 10.43 0.61 6.73
N LEU A 79 10.03 -0.33 5.88
CA LEU A 79 10.94 -1.01 4.94
C LEU A 79 11.15 -0.22 3.63
N GLY A 80 10.49 0.93 3.46
CA GLY A 80 10.57 1.74 2.24
C GLY A 80 9.66 1.25 1.10
N ALA A 81 8.69 0.38 1.41
CA ALA A 81 7.61 0.03 0.47
C ALA A 81 6.56 1.14 0.46
N GLN A 82 6.00 1.43 -0.72
CA GLN A 82 4.77 2.20 -0.83
C GLN A 82 3.58 1.27 -0.60
N VAL A 83 2.52 1.80 0.00
CA VAL A 83 1.28 1.06 0.20
C VAL A 83 0.14 1.80 -0.48
N HIS A 84 -0.60 1.09 -1.30
CA HIS A 84 -1.68 1.56 -2.14
C HIS A 84 -2.97 0.83 -1.76
N LEU A 85 -4.11 1.42 -2.14
CA LEU A 85 -5.39 0.76 -2.03
C LEU A 85 -5.93 0.47 -3.43
N ASP A 86 -6.17 -0.82 -3.74
CA ASP A 86 -6.44 -1.31 -5.10
C ASP A 86 -7.75 -0.73 -5.69
N ASP A 87 -8.82 -0.68 -4.89
CA ASP A 87 -10.15 -0.22 -5.35
C ASP A 87 -10.41 1.29 -5.15
N PHE A 88 -9.41 2.10 -4.81
CA PHE A 88 -9.63 3.51 -4.50
C PHE A 88 -9.71 4.39 -5.76
N GLY A 89 -10.92 4.56 -6.31
CA GLY A 89 -11.20 5.70 -7.20
C GLY A 89 -11.66 5.40 -8.62
N THR A 90 -12.33 4.29 -8.90
CA THR A 90 -13.07 4.12 -10.17
C THR A 90 -14.41 4.89 -10.14
N GLY A 91 -14.33 6.22 -10.19
CA GLY A 91 -15.37 7.12 -10.72
C GLY A 91 -16.66 7.39 -9.92
N TYR A 92 -17.17 6.47 -9.09
CA TYR A 92 -18.47 6.64 -8.41
C TYR A 92 -18.45 6.47 -6.88
N SER A 93 -17.33 6.01 -6.30
CA SER A 93 -17.30 5.59 -4.90
C SER A 93 -16.62 6.58 -3.94
N SER A 94 -15.96 7.62 -4.45
CA SER A 94 -15.19 8.58 -3.63
C SER A 94 -16.02 9.22 -2.52
N LEU A 95 -17.23 9.70 -2.81
CA LEU A 95 -18.08 10.39 -1.81
C LEU A 95 -18.66 9.45 -0.73
N SER A 96 -18.95 8.20 -1.10
CA SER A 96 -19.49 7.18 -0.19
C SER A 96 -18.42 6.69 0.78
N HIS A 97 -17.18 6.58 0.34
CA HIS A 97 -16.03 6.20 1.16
C HIS A 97 -15.64 7.31 2.15
N TRP A 98 -15.67 8.58 1.75
CA TRP A 98 -15.49 9.71 2.68
C TRP A 98 -16.49 9.71 3.84
N ARG A 99 -17.70 9.16 3.65
CA ARG A 99 -18.67 8.97 4.73
C ARG A 99 -18.30 7.81 5.66
N ALA A 100 -17.78 6.70 5.12
CA ALA A 100 -17.27 5.57 5.92
C ALA A 100 -15.99 5.95 6.70
N PHE A 101 -15.10 6.75 6.11
CA PHE A 101 -13.93 7.32 6.80
C PHE A 101 -14.30 8.24 7.97
N ARG A 102 -15.48 8.86 7.93
CA ARG A 102 -15.95 9.76 8.99
C ARG A 102 -16.41 9.01 10.25
N SER A 103 -16.65 7.70 10.14
CA SER A 103 -16.91 6.81 11.28
C SER A 103 -15.68 6.05 11.78
N MET A 104 -14.53 6.15 11.08
CA MET A 104 -13.29 5.50 11.51
C MET A 104 -12.57 6.30 12.62
N PRO A 105 -11.73 5.63 13.42
CA PRO A 105 -10.84 6.31 14.36
C PRO A 105 -9.98 7.38 13.67
N SER A 106 -9.77 8.52 14.34
CA SER A 106 -9.15 9.72 13.76
C SER A 106 -7.71 9.51 13.27
N ASN A 107 -6.97 8.57 13.87
CA ASN A 107 -5.65 8.14 13.44
C ASN A 107 -5.69 7.47 12.05
N LEU A 108 -6.72 6.66 11.79
CA LEU A 108 -6.88 5.93 10.54
C LEU A 108 -7.33 6.87 9.42
N THR A 109 -8.27 7.78 9.71
CA THR A 109 -8.74 8.80 8.76
C THR A 109 -7.62 9.73 8.29
N ARG A 110 -6.78 10.23 9.21
CA ARG A 110 -5.61 11.08 8.86
C ARG A 110 -4.61 10.31 7.99
N PHE A 111 -4.37 9.05 8.31
CA PHE A 111 -3.37 8.25 7.62
C PHE A 111 -3.82 7.83 6.21
N LEU A 112 -5.10 7.50 6.02
CA LEU A 112 -5.65 7.23 4.69
C LEU A 112 -5.67 8.48 3.81
N PHE A 113 -5.80 9.66 4.41
CA PHE A 113 -5.58 10.92 3.70
C PHE A 113 -4.11 11.12 3.27
N GLU A 114 -3.12 10.74 4.08
CA GLU A 114 -1.70 10.77 3.70
C GLU A 114 -1.39 9.79 2.56
N ILE A 115 -1.94 8.58 2.60
CA ILE A 115 -1.82 7.61 1.51
C ILE A 115 -2.48 8.15 0.23
N PHE A 116 -3.66 8.77 0.35
CA PHE A 116 -4.40 9.30 -0.78
C PHE A 116 -3.72 10.51 -1.44
N THR A 117 -3.25 11.46 -0.63
CA THR A 117 -2.55 12.66 -1.12
C THR A 117 -1.23 12.32 -1.82
N ASN A 118 -0.47 11.35 -1.28
CA ASN A 118 0.73 10.84 -1.94
C ASN A 118 0.43 10.17 -3.29
N ASN A 119 -0.70 9.48 -3.43
CA ASN A 119 -1.11 8.85 -4.69
C ASN A 119 -1.63 9.87 -5.74
N LEU A 120 -2.38 10.90 -5.33
CA LEU A 120 -2.86 11.97 -6.21
C LEU A 120 -1.73 12.80 -6.83
N SER A 121 -0.60 12.91 -6.13
CA SER A 121 0.58 13.66 -6.59
C SER A 121 1.28 13.01 -7.79
N ARG A 122 1.02 11.71 -8.04
CA ARG A 122 1.72 10.90 -9.05
C ARG A 122 0.84 10.37 -10.18
N SER A 123 -0.48 10.37 -10.02
CA SER A 123 -1.39 10.12 -11.13
C SER A 123 -1.51 11.40 -11.96
N HIS A 124 -0.96 11.39 -13.18
CA HIS A 124 -1.13 12.47 -14.14
C HIS A 124 -2.61 12.53 -14.58
N TRP A 125 -3.47 13.15 -13.76
CA TRP A 125 -4.87 13.39 -14.08
C TRP A 125 -4.99 14.67 -14.90
N SER A 126 -5.02 14.53 -16.22
CA SER A 126 -5.55 15.54 -17.13
C SER A 126 -7.08 15.46 -17.16
N GLY A 127 -7.77 16.04 -16.16
CA GLY A 127 -9.22 16.13 -16.26
C GLY A 127 -10.01 16.53 -15.03
N ARG A 128 -10.46 17.80 -15.05
CA ARG A 128 -11.60 18.39 -14.31
C ARG A 128 -11.41 18.65 -12.82
N SER A 129 -10.84 19.83 -12.58
CA SER A 129 -11.09 20.69 -11.42
C SER A 129 -12.58 21.04 -11.26
N SER A 130 -13.37 20.26 -10.51
CA SER A 130 -14.67 20.75 -10.02
C SER A 130 -15.29 19.94 -8.87
N LEU A 131 -14.51 19.23 -8.05
CA LEU A 131 -15.06 18.42 -6.95
C LEU A 131 -14.29 18.62 -5.64
N TRP A 132 -14.27 19.85 -5.12
CA TRP A 132 -14.03 20.10 -3.70
C TRP A 132 -14.89 21.27 -3.23
N PRO A 133 -15.68 21.13 -2.14
CA PRO A 133 -16.35 22.26 -1.53
C PRO A 133 -15.31 23.13 -0.82
N ARG A 134 -15.36 24.44 -1.11
CA ARG A 134 -14.62 25.44 -0.34
C ARG A 134 -15.32 25.60 1.03
N HIS A 135 -14.58 25.39 2.10
CA HIS A 135 -14.88 25.95 3.41
C HIS A 135 -13.79 26.94 3.76
#